data_AF-T0TN32-F1
#
_entry.id   AF-T0TN32-F1
#
_cell.length_a   1.000
_cell.length_b   1.000
_cell.length_c   1.000
_cell.angle_alpha   90.00
_cell.angle_beta   90.00
_cell.angle_gamma   90.00
#
_symmetry.space_group_name_H-M   'P 1'
#
loop_
_entity.id
_entity.type
_entity.pdbx_description
1 polymer ?
#
loop_
_entity_poly.entity_id
_entity_poly.type
_entity_poly.pdbx_seq_one_letter_code
_entity_poly.pdbx_strand_id
1 'polypeptide(L)' 'MDGGHVIEEGSPKDIFYRPKEKRTQQFLARILSDASYDLEYMI' A
#
# COMPACT_ATOMS: atom_id res chain seq x y z
N MET A 1 5.94 -3.20 -6.19
CA MET A 1 6.61 -3.50 -7.48
C MET A 1 5.56 -3.61 -8.56
N ASP A 2 5.86 -3.21 -9.78
CA ASP A 2 5.02 -3.42 -10.95
C ASP A 2 5.90 -3.52 -12.20
N GLY A 3 5.58 -4.43 -13.13
CA GLY A 3 6.36 -4.63 -14.35
C GLY A 3 7.87 -4.87 -14.10
N GLY A 4 8.24 -5.55 -13.01
CA GLY A 4 9.63 -5.84 -12.66
C GLY A 4 10.41 -4.68 -12.01
N HIS A 5 9.76 -3.56 -11.69
CA HIS A 5 10.40 -2.40 -11.06
C HIS A 5 9.83 -2.10 -9.68
N VAL A 6 10.67 -1.58 -8.78
CA VAL A 6 10.22 -0.99 -7.50
C VAL A 6 9.58 0.35 -7.81
N ILE A 7 8.31 0.49 -7.43
CA ILE A 7 7.51 1.69 -7.71
C ILE A 7 7.57 2.66 -6.53
N GLU A 8 7.54 2.12 -5.32
CA GLU A 8 7.62 2.91 -4.09
C GLU A 8 8.27 2.05 -2.99
N GLU A 9 9.11 2.67 -2.18
CA GLU A 9 9.79 2.09 -1.03
C GLU A 9 9.74 3.05 0.16
N GLY A 10 9.72 2.52 1.38
CA GLY A 10 9.60 3.33 2.58
C GLY A 10 9.25 2.50 3.81
N SER A 11 9.02 3.19 4.94
CA SER A 11 8.54 2.52 6.14
C SER A 11 7.14 1.95 5.90
N PRO A 12 6.73 0.88 6.62
CA PRO A 12 5.38 0.36 6.53
C PRO A 12 4.32 1.45 6.76
N LYS A 13 4.56 2.35 7.72
CA LYS A 13 3.65 3.45 8.03
C LYS A 13 3.47 4.41 6.85
N ASP A 14 4.56 4.74 6.15
CA ASP A 14 4.47 5.63 5.00
C ASP A 14 3.76 4.95 3.83
N ILE A 15 4.07 3.68 3.56
CA ILE A 15 3.47 2.95 2.43
C ILE A 15 1.98 2.69 2.63
N PHE A 16 1.56 2.23 3.82
CA PHE A 16 0.17 1.82 4.02
C PHE A 16 -0.78 2.99 4.33
N TYR A 17 -0.30 4.06 4.99
CA TYR A 17 -1.17 5.18 5.37
C TYR A 17 -0.94 6.46 4.56
N ARG A 18 0.23 6.61 3.93
CA ARG A 18 0.59 7.82 3.16
C ARG A 18 1.29 7.50 1.83
N PRO A 19 0.79 6.55 1.03
CA PRO A 19 1.41 6.19 -0.25
C PRO A 19 1.44 7.40 -1.19
N LYS A 20 2.61 7.69 -1.76
CA LYS A 20 2.84 8.84 -2.64
C LYS A 20 2.54 8.50 -4.10
N GLU A 21 2.82 7.26 -4.52
CA GLU A 21 2.63 6.87 -5.91
C GLU A 21 1.18 6.45 -6.17
N LYS A 22 0.61 6.98 -7.26
CA LYS A 22 -0.76 6.65 -7.70
C LYS A 22 -0.97 5.15 -7.89
N ARG A 23 0.06 4.45 -8.37
CA ARG A 23 0.01 3.00 -8.60
C ARG A 23 -0.07 2.22 -7.29
N THR A 24 0.67 2.65 -6.26
CA THR A 24 0.61 2.09 -4.90
C THR A 24 -0.77 2.34 -4.28
N GLN A 25 -1.31 3.55 -4.41
CA GLN A 25 -2.66 3.89 -3.95
C GLN A 25 -3.73 3.00 -4.58
N GLN A 26 -3.71 2.81 -5.91
CA GLN A 26 -4.66 1.95 -6.62
C GLN A 26 -4.52 0.48 -6.23
N PHE A 27 -3.29 0.01 -5.99
CA PHE A 27 -3.04 -1.34 -5.51
C PHE A 27 -3.64 -1.53 -4.12
N LEU A 28 -3.25 -0.70 -3.16
CA LEU A 28 -3.75 -0.77 -1.78
C LEU A 28 -5.27 -0.62 -1.72
N ALA A 29 -5.85 0.29 -2.50
CA ALA A 29 -7.31 0.46 -2.55
C ALA A 29 -8.04 -0.84 -2.92
N ARG A 30 -7.53 -1.62 -3.89
CA ARG A 30 -8.15 -2.89 -4.30
C ARG A 30 -8.01 -3.98 -3.25
N ILE A 31 -6.85 -4.05 -2.60
CA ILE A 31 -6.51 -5.17 -1.72
C ILE A 31 -7.16 -4.95 -0.34
N LEU A 32 -7.21 -3.69 0.11
CA LEU A 32 -7.80 -3.30 1.38
C LEU A 32 -9.32 -3.08 1.29
N SER A 33 -9.88 -2.85 0.10
CA SER A 33 -11.34 -2.78 -0.07
C SER A 33 -12.02 -4.15 0.01
N ASP A 34 -11.30 -5.20 -0.40
CA ASP A 34 -11.84 -6.56 -0.52
C ASP A 34 -11.45 -7.46 0.65
N ALA A 35 -10.46 -7.02 1.44
CA ALA A 35 -10.00 -7.76 2.60
C ALA A 35 -10.41 -7.02 3.87
N SER A 36 -11.02 -7.74 4.81
CA SER A 36 -11.19 -7.36 6.22
C SER A 36 -9.83 -7.26 6.93
N TYR A 37 -8.90 -6.50 6.35
CA TYR A 37 -7.60 -6.23 6.92
C TYR A 37 -7.75 -5.03 7.85
N ASP A 38 -7.79 -5.33 9.15
CA ASP A 38 -7.70 -4.31 10.17
C ASP A 38 -6.29 -3.70 10.13
N LEU A 39 -6.18 -2.54 9.47
CA LEU A 39 -4.99 -1.70 9.48
C LEU A 39 -4.58 -1.26 10.90
N GLU A 40 -5.37 -1.56 11.92
CA GLU A 40 -5.00 -1.34 13.33
C GLU A 40 -3.87 -2.29 13.80
N TYR A 41 -3.66 -3.45 13.17
CA TYR A 41 -2.64 -4.42 13.61
C TYR A 41 -1.19 -4.10 13.16
N MET A 42 -0.97 -3.01 12.42
CA MET A 42 0.37 -2.63 11.92
C MET A 42 1.03 -1.50 12.73
N ILE A 43 0.65 -1.35 14.00
CA ILE A 43 1.18 -0.37 14.96
C ILE A 43 2.06 -1.05 16.00
#